data_AF-A0A2V6W8Q7-F1
#
_entry.id   AF-A0A2V6W8Q7-F1
#
_cell.length_a   1.000
_cell.length_b   1.000
_cell.length_c   1.000
_cell.angle_alpha   90.00
_cell.angle_beta   90.00
_cell.angle_gamma   90.00
#
_symmetry.space_group_name_H-M   'P 1'
#
loop_
_entity.id
_entity.type
_entity.pdbx_description
1 polymer ?
#
loop_
_entity_poly.entity_id
_entity_poly.type
_entity_poly.pdbx_seq_one_letter_code
_entity_poly.pdbx_strand_id
1 'polypeptide(L)'
;MRRIAAALLALLVLGLAPARAGEEPRRGGQLVFVVPSEPPSYDAHREETFGLIHPLAPFYSLLLRIDPTDPNGARIVGDAA
;
A
#
# COMPACT_ATOMS: atom_id res chain seq x y z
N MET A 1 -17.40 25.15 37.25
CA MET A 1 -16.35 24.11 37.26
C MET A 1 -16.82 22.76 36.72
N ARG A 2 -17.86 22.11 37.28
CA ARG A 2 -18.33 20.78 36.81
C ARG A 2 -18.73 20.73 35.32
N ARG A 3 -19.36 21.78 34.80
CA ARG A 3 -19.73 21.88 33.37
C ARG A 3 -18.53 22.02 32.43
N ILE A 4 -17.48 22.71 32.88
CA ILE A 4 -16.23 22.90 32.10
C ILE A 4 -15.44 21.59 32.08
N ALA A 5 -15.34 20.91 33.22
CA ALA A 5 -14.71 19.59 33.30
C ALA A 5 -15.42 18.55 32.42
N ALA A 6 -16.76 18.56 32.39
CA ALA A 6 -17.54 17.68 31.53
C ALA A 6 -17.31 17.99 30.03
N ALA A 7 -17.23 19.27 29.65
CA ALA A 7 -16.96 19.67 28.27
C ALA A 7 -15.55 19.28 27.82
N LEU A 8 -14.54 19.46 28.68
CA LEU A 8 -13.16 19.05 28.40
C LEU A 8 -13.02 17.53 28.28
N LEU A 9 -13.70 16.78 29.14
CA LEU A 9 -13.73 15.31 29.05
C LEU A 9 -14.41 14.83 27.77
N ALA A 10 -15.50 15.47 27.35
CA ALA A 10 -16.17 15.15 26.08
C ALA A 10 -15.25 15.43 24.88
N LEU A 11 -14.53 16.55 24.88
CA LEU A 11 -13.57 16.89 23.83
C LEU A 11 -12.41 15.88 23.77
N LEU A 12 -11.91 15.44 24.92
CA LEU A 12 -10.86 14.43 25.02
C LEU A 12 -11.34 13.09 24.46
N VAL A 13 -12.55 12.66 24.80
CA VAL A 13 -13.14 11.40 24.29
C VAL A 13 -13.38 11.46 22.77
N LEU A 14 -13.82 12.61 22.25
CA LEU A 14 -14.00 12.82 20.81
C LEU A 14 -12.67 12.86 20.05
N GLY A 15 -11.62 13.44 20.65
CA GLY A 15 -10.27 13.49 20.07
C GLY A 15 -9.49 12.17 20.12
N LEU A 16 -9.91 11.24 20.99
CA LEU A 16 -9.36 9.88 21.10
C LEU A 16 -10.11 8.86 20.22
N ALA A 17 -11.22 9.26 19.58
CA ALA A 17 -11.92 8.39 18.65
C ALA A 17 -10.98 8.11 17.46
N PRO A 18 -10.73 6.83 17.11
CA PRO A 18 -9.97 6.52 15.91
C PRO A 18 -10.69 7.15 14.73
N ALA A 19 -9.99 8.01 13.99
CA ALA A 19 -10.51 8.53 12.74
C ALA A 19 -10.91 7.31 11.89
N ARG A 20 -12.20 7.19 11.57
CA ARG A 20 -12.66 6.22 10.59
C ARG A 20 -12.28 6.74 9.20
N ALA A 21 -10.99 6.67 8.91
CA ALA A 21 -10.47 6.77 7.57
C ALA A 21 -10.66 5.39 6.94
N GLY A 22 -11.72 5.27 6.15
CA GLY A 22 -12.04 4.05 5.44
C GLY A 22 -13.00 4.39 4.33
N GLU A 23 -12.60 5.29 3.43
CA GLU A 23 -13.19 5.25 2.10
C GLU A 23 -13.04 3.83 1.59
N GLU A 24 -14.16 3.22 1.22
CA GLU A 24 -14.15 1.90 0.65
C GLU A 24 -13.28 1.95 -0.63
N PRO A 25 -12.28 1.06 -0.79
CA PRO A 25 -11.40 1.12 -1.96
C PRO A 25 -12.21 1.06 -3.24
N ARG A 26 -12.14 2.14 -4.04
CA ARG A 26 -12.77 2.18 -5.36
C ARG A 26 -12.00 1.28 -6.30
N ARG A 27 -12.65 0.22 -6.80
CA ARG A 27 -12.06 -0.73 -7.75
C ARG A 27 -12.31 -0.29 -9.19
N GLY A 28 -11.42 -0.71 -10.09
CA GLY A 28 -11.53 -0.47 -11.53
C GLY A 28 -10.88 0.85 -11.98
N GLY A 29 -11.05 1.16 -13.27
CA GLY A 29 -10.37 2.28 -13.95
C GLY A 29 -9.12 1.84 -14.72
N GLN A 30 -8.39 2.82 -15.25
CA GLN A 30 -7.10 2.60 -15.93
C GLN A 30 -6.01 3.33 -15.14
N LEU A 31 -4.97 2.60 -14.75
CA LEU A 31 -3.77 3.18 -14.17
C LEU A 31 -2.75 3.42 -15.29
N VAL A 32 -2.60 4.68 -15.70
CA VAL A 32 -1.59 5.10 -16.68
C VAL A 32 -0.41 5.69 -15.92
N PHE A 33 0.77 5.08 -16.05
CA PHE A 33 1.99 5.53 -15.38
C PHE A 33 3.22 5.39 -16.29
N VAL A 34 4.26 6.17 -15.99
CA VAL A 34 5.50 6.21 -16.79
C VAL A 34 6.49 5.18 -16.27
N VAL A 35 7.13 4.45 -17.19
CA VAL A 35 8.28 3.59 -16.92
C VAL A 35 9.48 4.20 -17.67
N PRO A 36 10.61 4.53 -17.01
CA PRO A 36 11.70 5.30 -17.61
C PRO A 36 12.64 4.48 -18.52
N SER A 37 12.25 3.25 -18.90
CA SER A 37 13.05 2.35 -19.72
C SER A 37 12.18 1.29 -20.39
N GLU A 38 12.52 0.92 -21.62
CA GLU A 38 11.99 -0.29 -22.27
C GLU A 38 12.74 -1.54 -21.75
N PRO A 39 12.06 -2.63 -21.37
CA PRO A 39 12.75 -3.86 -21.00
C PRO A 39 13.34 -4.58 -22.24
N PRO A 40 14.48 -5.31 -22.11
CA PRO A 40 15.07 -6.04 -23.24
C PRO A 40 14.19 -7.19 -23.76
N SER A 41 13.39 -7.79 -22.87
CA SER A 41 12.35 -8.77 -23.20
C SER A 41 11.25 -8.74 -22.13
N TYR A 42 10.15 -9.48 -22.33
CA TYR A 42 9.06 -9.62 -21.35
C TYR A 42 9.12 -10.94 -20.56
N ASP A 43 10.22 -11.69 -20.68
CA ASP A 43 10.42 -12.95 -19.97
C ASP A 43 11.00 -12.70 -18.57
N ALA A 44 10.14 -12.82 -17.55
CA ALA A 44 10.52 -12.64 -16.15
C ALA A 44 11.45 -13.72 -15.59
N HIS A 45 11.70 -14.81 -16.33
CA HIS A 45 12.73 -15.78 -15.97
C HIS A 45 14.12 -15.38 -16.51
N ARG A 46 14.19 -14.40 -17.41
CA ARG A 46 15.43 -13.94 -18.03
C ARG A 46 15.84 -12.53 -17.64
N GLU A 47 14.88 -11.69 -17.29
CA GLU A 47 15.09 -10.27 -17.04
C GLU A 47 14.99 -9.94 -15.54
N GLU A 48 15.90 -9.09 -15.08
CA GLU A 48 15.95 -8.60 -13.69
C GLU A 48 15.92 -7.06 -13.62
N THR A 49 15.55 -6.39 -14.72
CA THR A 49 15.63 -4.93 -14.86
C THR A 49 14.44 -4.22 -14.20
N PHE A 50 14.65 -2.96 -13.79
CA PHE A 50 13.58 -2.09 -13.28
C PHE A 50 12.40 -2.00 -14.26
N GLY A 51 12.71 -1.80 -15.55
CA GLY A 51 11.73 -1.63 -16.62
C GLY A 51 10.86 -2.85 -16.87
N LEU A 52 11.30 -4.04 -16.46
CA LEU A 52 10.48 -5.24 -16.45
C LEU A 52 9.76 -5.42 -15.11
N ILE A 53 10.52 -5.49 -14.01
CA ILE A 53 9.98 -5.93 -12.71
C ILE A 53 8.85 -5.02 -12.22
N HIS A 54 8.97 -3.70 -12.34
CA HIS A 54 7.96 -2.77 -11.80
C HIS A 54 6.60 -2.85 -12.51
N PRO A 55 6.52 -2.82 -13.86
CA PRO A 55 5.24 -2.96 -14.54
C PRO A 55 4.72 -4.40 -14.55
N LEU A 56 5.58 -5.43 -14.53
CA LEU A 56 5.14 -6.82 -14.65
C LEU A 56 4.87 -7.53 -13.32
N ALA A 57 5.48 -7.10 -12.20
CA ALA A 57 5.29 -7.76 -10.90
C ALA A 57 3.81 -7.97 -10.50
N PRO A 58 2.87 -7.04 -10.74
CA PRO A 58 1.46 -7.25 -10.39
C PRO A 58 0.78 -8.42 -11.10
N PHE A 59 1.36 -8.96 -12.17
CA PHE A 59 0.80 -10.10 -12.93
C PHE A 59 1.27 -11.47 -12.44
N TYR A 60 2.21 -11.51 -11.48
CA TYR A 60 2.76 -12.76 -10.96
C TYR A 60 2.56 -12.84 -9.45
N SER A 61 2.03 -13.97 -8.98
CA SER A 61 2.09 -14.34 -7.56
C SER A 61 3.36 -15.13 -7.30
N LEU A 62 3.98 -14.89 -6.15
CA LEU A 62 5.20 -15.55 -5.70
C LEU A 62 4.93 -16.30 -4.39
N LEU A 63 5.93 -17.00 -3.84
CA LEU A 63 5.82 -17.53 -2.47
C LEU A 63 5.92 -16.41 -1.43
N LEU A 64 6.73 -15.39 -1.73
CA LEU A 64 7.05 -14.28 -0.86
C LEU A 64 6.94 -12.97 -1.63
N ARG A 65 6.62 -11.89 -0.92
CA ARG A 65 6.59 -10.52 -1.46
C ARG A 65 7.12 -9.51 -0.45
N ILE A 66 7.48 -8.32 -0.93
CA ILE A 66 7.69 -7.17 -0.04
C ILE A 66 6.33 -6.75 0.52
N ASP A 67 6.28 -6.49 1.82
CA ASP A 67 5.10 -5.99 2.51
C ASP A 67 4.70 -4.63 1.91
N PRO A 68 3.56 -4.50 1.22
CA PRO A 68 3.14 -3.25 0.60
C PRO A 68 2.77 -2.17 1.63
N THR A 69 2.72 -2.51 2.92
CA THR A 69 2.46 -1.59 4.03
C THR A 69 3.72 -1.21 4.81
N ASP A 70 4.89 -1.79 4.48
CA ASP A 70 6.16 -1.42 5.09
C ASP A 70 6.73 -0.15 4.43
N PRO A 71 6.83 0.98 5.16
CA PRO A 71 7.35 2.23 4.60
C PRO A 71 8.83 2.16 4.20
N ASN A 72 9.59 1.18 4.73
CA ASN A 72 10.99 0.98 4.39
C ASN A 72 11.17 0.06 3.18
N GLY A 73 10.12 -0.63 2.73
CA GLY A 73 10.17 -1.59 1.62
C GLY A 73 11.14 -2.76 1.85
N ALA A 74 11.43 -3.11 3.11
CA ALA A 74 12.46 -4.09 3.46
C ALA A 74 11.86 -5.37 4.07
N ARG A 75 10.64 -5.30 4.61
CA ARG A 75 9.97 -6.45 5.21
C ARG A 75 9.47 -7.41 4.14
N ILE A 76 9.90 -8.67 4.24
CA ILE A 76 9.40 -9.78 3.41
C ILE A 76 8.24 -10.48 4.15
N VAL A 77 7.17 -10.76 3.43
CA VAL A 77 5.97 -11.48 3.92
C VAL A 77 5.57 -12.59 2.93
N GLY A 78 4.74 -13.54 3.38
CA GLY A 78 4.15 -14.55 2.50
C GLY A 78 3.20 -13.93 1.46
N ASP A 79 3.15 -14.54 0.28
CA ASP A 79 2.17 -14.23 -0.77
C ASP A 79 1.27 -15.45 -1.06
N ALA A 80 1.69 -16.38 -1.92
CA ALA A 80 0.94 -17.61 -2.18
C ALA A 80 1.33 -18.82 -1.30
N ALA A 81 2.30 -18.65 -0.39
CA ALA A 81 2.80 -19.69 0.50
C ALA A 81 1.88 -19.97 1.71
#